data_AF-A0A3B0PAQ7-F1
#
_entry.id   AF-A0A3B0PAQ7-F1
#
_cell.length_a   1.000
_cell.length_b   1.000
_cell.length_c   1.000
_cell.angle_alpha   90.00
_cell.angle_beta   90.00
_cell.angle_gamma   90.00
#
_symmetry.space_group_name_H-M   'P 1'
#
loop_
_entity.id
_entity.type
_entity.pdbx_description
1 polymer ?
#
loop_
_entity_poly.entity_id
_entity_poly.type
_entity_poly.pdbx_seq_one_letter_code
_entity_poly.pdbx_strand_id
1 'polypeptide(L)'
;MTKELPSPSKISLVLDVSYKEVEEVVYFVNYIILNPGNSKNPVFKFKEVVDLSGKGSKSARIKLRKVLREIKDKHQADKHSIIYKRASDYYNKLKESHLPFSIDEVAKFIETHTGIRLGIGAEAILELLEGVDLQKEYDLINEELNSYSKDLKANKEDQKVKRALRRLETIKW
;
A
#
# COMPACT_ATOMS: atom_id res chain seq x y z
N MET A 1 -12.66 -34.61 -11.36
CA MET A 1 -12.23 -33.69 -10.28
C MET A 1 -11.63 -32.46 -10.92
N THR A 2 -12.43 -31.42 -11.14
CA THR A 2 -11.90 -30.08 -11.39
C THR A 2 -11.07 -29.74 -10.15
N LYS A 3 -9.75 -29.58 -10.31
CA LYS A 3 -8.92 -29.04 -9.24
C LYS A 3 -9.48 -27.65 -8.95
N GLU A 4 -10.26 -27.51 -7.88
CA GLU A 4 -10.55 -26.21 -7.33
C GLU A 4 -9.20 -25.60 -6.99
N LEU A 5 -8.82 -24.57 -7.75
CA LEU A 5 -7.73 -23.69 -7.34
C LEU A 5 -8.04 -23.27 -5.90
N PRO A 6 -7.07 -23.31 -4.97
CA PRO A 6 -7.31 -22.94 -3.57
C PRO A 6 -8.08 -21.62 -3.56
N SER A 7 -9.23 -21.63 -2.89
CA SER A 7 -10.09 -20.46 -2.81
C SER A 7 -9.24 -19.28 -2.33
N PRO A 8 -9.15 -18.18 -3.10
CA PRO A 8 -8.34 -17.05 -2.68
C PRO A 8 -8.86 -16.54 -1.35
N SER A 9 -7.96 -16.09 -0.47
CA SER A 9 -8.33 -15.57 0.85
C SER A 9 -9.38 -14.47 0.71
N LYS A 10 -10.49 -14.59 1.46
CA LYS A 10 -11.57 -13.59 1.46
C LYS A 10 -11.04 -12.21 1.84
N ILE A 11 -10.13 -12.12 2.80
CA ILE A 11 -9.49 -10.86 3.22
C ILE A 11 -8.75 -10.22 2.04
N SER A 12 -7.95 -11.01 1.31
CA SER A 12 -7.20 -10.55 0.14
C SER A 12 -8.15 -10.04 -0.96
N LEU A 13 -9.26 -10.73 -1.21
CA LEU A 13 -10.25 -10.34 -2.21
C LEU A 13 -10.98 -9.05 -1.83
N VAL A 14 -11.42 -8.93 -0.57
CA VAL A 14 -12.10 -7.73 -0.05
C VAL A 14 -11.18 -6.51 -0.11
N LEU A 15 -9.91 -6.66 0.29
CA LEU A 15 -8.96 -5.56 0.29
C LEU A 15 -8.40 -5.23 -1.11
N ASP A 16 -8.55 -6.15 -2.07
CA ASP A 16 -7.90 -6.13 -3.39
C ASP A 16 -6.35 -6.13 -3.33
N VAL A 17 -5.80 -6.73 -2.28
CA VAL A 17 -4.36 -6.92 -2.04
C VAL A 17 -4.03 -8.39 -2.24
N SER A 18 -2.87 -8.75 -2.80
CA SER A 18 -2.59 -10.18 -3.02
C SER A 18 -2.46 -10.95 -1.70
N TYR A 19 -2.82 -12.24 -1.71
CA TYR A 19 -2.71 -13.10 -0.52
C TYR A 19 -1.31 -13.06 0.11
N LYS A 20 -0.27 -13.12 -0.73
CA LYS A 20 1.12 -13.07 -0.29
C LYS A 20 1.48 -11.74 0.38
N GLU A 21 1.01 -10.63 -0.19
CA GLU A 21 1.21 -9.30 0.39
C GLU A 21 0.52 -9.15 1.75
N VAL A 22 -0.72 -9.65 1.88
CA VAL A 22 -1.43 -9.67 3.17
C VAL A 22 -0.64 -10.49 4.19
N GLU A 23 -0.14 -11.67 3.80
CA GLU A 23 0.66 -12.53 4.65
C GLU A 23 1.97 -11.86 5.11
N GLU A 24 2.70 -11.24 4.19
CA GLU A 24 3.94 -10.50 4.49
C GLU A 24 3.68 -9.32 5.44
N VAL A 25 2.54 -8.65 5.33
CA VAL A 25 2.16 -7.59 6.28
C VAL A 25 1.83 -8.17 7.65
N VAL A 26 1.02 -9.23 7.72
CA VAL A 26 0.63 -9.88 8.98
C VAL A 26 1.84 -10.42 9.75
N TYR A 27 2.82 -10.98 9.05
CA TYR A 27 4.05 -11.51 9.65
C TYR A 27 5.17 -10.47 9.82
N PHE A 28 4.85 -9.18 9.78
CA PHE A 28 5.80 -8.10 10.02
C PHE A 28 7.00 -8.06 9.05
N VAL A 29 6.83 -8.57 7.84
CA VAL A 29 7.86 -8.52 6.78
C VAL A 29 7.78 -7.19 6.04
N ASN A 30 6.57 -6.79 5.64
CA ASN A 30 6.34 -5.59 4.83
C ASN A 30 5.33 -4.65 5.50
N TYR A 31 5.42 -3.37 5.15
CA TYR A 31 4.44 -2.37 5.58
C TYR A 31 3.36 -2.22 4.51
N ILE A 32 2.21 -1.68 4.88
CA ILE A 32 1.12 -1.31 3.97
C ILE A 32 0.70 0.14 4.19
N ILE A 33 0.33 0.84 3.12
CA ILE A 33 -0.09 2.24 3.20
C ILE A 33 -1.54 2.32 3.67
N LEU A 34 -1.72 2.83 4.88
CA LEU A 34 -3.02 3.06 5.50
C LEU A 34 -3.57 4.47 5.21
N ASN A 35 -2.68 5.43 4.97
CA ASN A 35 -3.06 6.76 4.52
C ASN A 35 -2.01 7.27 3.52
N PRO A 36 -2.37 7.62 2.27
CA PRO A 36 -1.42 8.17 1.28
C PRO A 36 -1.06 9.64 1.51
N GLY A 37 -1.58 10.26 2.59
CA GLY A 37 -1.32 11.64 2.98
C GLY A 37 -2.12 12.68 2.19
N ASN A 38 -1.88 13.96 2.50
CA ASN A 38 -2.72 15.07 2.02
C ASN A 38 -2.21 15.74 0.73
N SER A 39 -1.27 15.10 0.02
CA SER A 39 -0.70 15.66 -1.21
C SER A 39 -1.64 15.48 -2.39
N LYS A 40 -1.80 16.51 -3.23
CA LYS A 40 -2.54 16.42 -4.50
C LYS A 40 -1.98 15.33 -5.43
N ASN A 41 -0.67 15.11 -5.38
CA ASN A 41 0.02 14.06 -6.13
C ASN A 41 0.65 13.08 -5.13
N PRO A 42 -0.10 12.06 -4.67
CA PRO A 42 0.38 11.15 -3.63
C PRO A 42 1.54 10.29 -4.17
N VAL A 43 2.58 10.14 -3.34
CA VAL A 43 3.76 9.33 -3.68
C VAL A 43 3.44 7.83 -3.59
N PHE A 44 2.56 7.47 -2.66
CA PHE A 44 2.10 6.12 -2.41
C PHE A 44 0.61 6.00 -2.73
N LYS A 45 0.19 4.83 -3.20
CA LYS A 45 -1.23 4.51 -3.34
C LYS A 45 -1.77 3.96 -2.02
N PHE A 46 -3.06 4.19 -1.74
CA PHE A 46 -3.73 3.53 -0.64
C PHE A 46 -3.66 2.00 -0.82
N LYS A 47 -3.43 1.27 0.28
CA LYS A 47 -3.18 -0.20 0.31
C LYS A 47 -1.92 -0.67 -0.44
N GLU A 48 -1.05 0.24 -0.88
CA GLU A 48 0.24 -0.15 -1.48
C GLU A 48 1.14 -0.83 -0.43
N VAL A 49 1.68 -2.00 -0.76
CA VAL A 49 2.66 -2.68 0.08
C VAL A 49 4.06 -2.11 -0.15
N VAL A 50 4.71 -1.76 0.95
CA VAL A 50 6.04 -1.16 1.02
C VAL A 50 7.03 -2.22 1.49
N ASP A 51 7.65 -2.89 0.53
CA ASP A 51 8.75 -3.83 0.75
C ASP A 51 10.05 -3.08 1.02
N LEU A 52 10.77 -3.40 2.10
CA LEU A 52 12.03 -2.76 2.47
C LEU A 52 13.23 -3.70 2.47
N SER A 53 13.04 -5.00 2.30
CA SER A 53 14.10 -6.03 2.39
C SER A 53 14.24 -6.87 1.12
N GLY A 54 13.19 -7.02 0.33
CA GLY A 54 13.12 -7.86 -0.85
C GLY A 54 13.38 -7.11 -2.16
N LYS A 55 12.80 -7.65 -3.25
CA LYS A 55 12.98 -7.13 -4.62
C LYS A 55 12.34 -5.74 -4.80
N GLY A 56 11.30 -5.42 -4.04
CA GLY A 56 10.60 -4.13 -4.06
C GLY A 56 11.31 -3.03 -3.27
N SER A 57 12.27 -3.39 -2.42
CA SER A 57 13.04 -2.51 -1.54
C SER A 57 13.58 -1.24 -2.21
N LYS A 58 14.12 -1.38 -3.43
CA LYS A 58 14.67 -0.22 -4.16
C LYS A 58 13.60 0.82 -4.48
N SER A 59 12.43 0.38 -4.95
CA SER A 59 11.33 1.28 -5.32
C SER A 59 10.75 1.98 -4.09
N ALA A 60 10.47 1.21 -3.03
CA ALA A 60 9.99 1.74 -1.76
C ALA A 60 10.92 2.79 -1.16
N ARG A 61 12.24 2.50 -1.10
CA ARG A 61 13.24 3.44 -0.59
C ARG A 61 13.30 4.72 -1.42
N ILE A 62 13.19 4.62 -2.75
CA ILE A 62 13.13 5.81 -3.62
C ILE A 62 11.92 6.68 -3.29
N LYS A 63 10.74 6.06 -3.11
CA LYS A 63 9.51 6.77 -2.73
C LYS A 63 9.63 7.43 -1.35
N LEU A 64 10.07 6.70 -0.33
CA LEU A 64 10.30 7.24 1.01
C LEU A 64 11.30 8.40 1.00
N ARG A 65 12.41 8.26 0.24
CA ARG A 65 13.39 9.33 0.07
C ARG A 65 12.83 10.55 -0.64
N LYS A 66 11.92 10.36 -1.60
CA LYS A 66 11.23 11.49 -2.25
C LYS A 66 10.43 12.27 -1.22
N VAL A 67 9.65 11.58 -0.36
CA VAL A 67 8.87 12.22 0.71
C VAL A 67 9.78 12.95 1.71
N LEU A 68 10.86 12.32 2.17
CA LEU A 68 11.80 12.94 3.11
C LEU A 68 12.49 14.17 2.52
N ARG A 69 12.80 14.14 1.22
CA ARG A 69 13.32 15.31 0.51
C ARG A 69 12.30 16.44 0.48
N GLU A 70 11.02 16.16 0.21
CA GLU A 70 9.97 17.18 0.25
C GLU A 70 9.83 17.80 1.65
N ILE A 71 9.93 17.01 2.72
CA ILE A 71 9.97 17.52 4.10
C ILE A 71 11.21 18.40 4.31
N LYS A 72 12.39 17.93 3.91
CA LYS A 72 13.65 18.66 4.04
C LYS A 72 13.61 20.00 3.30
N ASP A 73 13.11 20.02 2.08
CA ASP A 73 13.06 21.20 1.22
C ASP A 73 12.12 22.27 1.81
N LYS A 74 11.02 21.88 2.47
CA LYS A 74 10.16 22.81 3.23
C LYS A 74 10.87 23.49 4.41
N HIS A 75 11.89 22.85 4.98
CA HIS A 75 12.67 23.39 6.10
C HIS A 75 14.07 23.88 5.69
N GLN A 76 14.31 24.08 4.40
CA GLN A 76 15.64 24.43 3.88
C GLN A 76 16.14 25.81 4.36
N ALA A 77 15.24 26.72 4.70
CA ALA A 77 15.57 28.04 5.23
C ALA A 77 16.30 27.98 6.59
N ASP A 78 16.03 26.95 7.40
CA ASP A 78 16.72 26.70 8.67
C ASP A 78 17.35 25.29 8.68
N LYS A 79 18.60 25.23 8.20
CA LYS A 79 19.42 24.01 8.17
C LYS A 79 19.81 23.51 9.56
N HIS A 80 19.72 24.35 10.59
CA HIS A 80 20.05 23.97 11.95
C HIS A 80 18.85 23.35 12.69
N SER A 81 17.64 23.53 12.14
CA SER A 81 16.42 22.92 12.65
C SER A 81 16.54 21.41 12.81
N ILE A 82 15.91 20.88 13.87
CA ILE A 82 15.86 19.46 14.16
C ILE A 82 15.18 18.69 13.02
N ILE A 83 14.17 19.29 12.39
CA ILE A 83 13.40 18.68 11.29
C ILE A 83 14.29 18.51 10.05
N TYR A 84 15.02 19.56 9.64
CA TYR A 84 15.92 19.49 8.50
C TYR A 84 16.99 18.41 8.70
N LYS A 85 17.62 18.38 9.89
CA LYS A 85 18.63 17.38 10.24
C LYS A 85 18.06 15.96 10.20
N ARG A 86 16.94 15.70 10.89
CA ARG A 86 16.27 14.39 10.90
C ARG A 86 15.87 13.93 9.49
N ALA A 87 15.26 14.81 8.70
CA ALA A 87 14.88 14.49 7.32
C ALA A 87 16.09 14.13 6.46
N SER A 88 17.20 14.86 6.61
CA SER A 88 18.46 14.57 5.93
C SER A 88 19.06 13.23 6.38
N ASP A 89 19.08 12.96 7.69
CA ASP A 89 19.63 11.74 8.25
C ASP A 89 18.83 10.51 7.79
N TYR A 90 17.50 10.56 7.87
CA TYR A 90 16.64 9.48 7.38
C TYR A 90 16.77 9.28 5.87
N TYR A 91 16.89 10.36 5.10
CA TYR A 91 17.11 10.29 3.66
C TYR A 91 18.42 9.57 3.31
N ASN A 92 19.49 9.82 4.07
CA ASN A 92 20.79 9.18 3.89
C ASN A 92 20.77 7.72 4.37
N LYS A 93 20.13 7.42 5.51
CA LYS A 93 19.93 6.03 5.98
C LYS A 93 19.18 5.17 4.97
N LEU A 94 18.15 5.71 4.31
CA LEU A 94 17.44 5.00 3.24
C LEU A 94 18.24 4.88 1.93
N LYS A 95 19.29 5.68 1.74
CA LYS A 95 20.21 5.57 0.61
C LYS A 95 21.19 4.42 0.82
N GLU A 96 21.67 4.25 2.04
CA GLU A 96 22.72 3.31 2.43
C GLU A 96 22.11 2.11 3.16
N SER A 97 21.87 1.02 2.43
CA SER A 97 21.17 -0.17 2.94
C SER A 97 21.86 -0.88 4.12
N HIS A 98 23.11 -0.53 4.45
CA HIS A 98 23.89 -1.15 5.52
C HIS A 98 23.79 -0.42 6.87
N LEU A 99 23.21 0.78 6.91
CA LEU A 99 23.01 1.49 8.17
C LEU A 99 21.81 0.90 8.90
N PRO A 100 21.92 0.55 10.20
CA PRO A 100 20.75 0.17 10.98
C PRO A 100 19.88 1.41 11.20
N PHE A 101 18.59 1.29 10.90
CA PHE A 101 17.60 2.32 11.21
C PHE A 101 16.23 1.72 11.50
N SER A 102 15.48 2.38 12.37
CA SER A 102 14.09 2.01 12.66
C SER A 102 13.19 2.55 11.55
N ILE A 103 12.47 1.65 10.88
CA ILE A 103 11.45 2.05 9.90
C ILE A 103 10.31 2.77 10.60
N ASP A 104 9.92 2.32 11.79
CA ASP A 104 8.83 2.93 12.56
C ASP A 104 9.13 4.39 12.90
N GLU A 105 10.38 4.73 13.24
CA GLU A 105 10.78 6.12 13.45
C GLU A 105 10.63 6.96 12.18
N VAL A 106 11.06 6.42 11.03
CA VAL A 106 10.94 7.08 9.73
C VAL A 106 9.47 7.25 9.36
N ALA A 107 8.65 6.22 9.56
CA ALA A 107 7.22 6.23 9.27
C ALA A 107 6.50 7.27 10.14
N LYS A 108 6.74 7.30 11.45
CA LYS A 108 6.15 8.28 12.37
C LYS A 108 6.59 9.71 12.06
N PHE A 109 7.86 9.89 11.68
CA PHE A 109 8.36 11.20 11.23
C PHE A 109 7.66 11.66 9.95
N ILE A 110 7.52 10.78 8.97
CA ILE A 110 6.81 11.05 7.72
C ILE A 110 5.34 11.38 7.99
N GLU A 111 4.65 10.60 8.82
CA GLU A 111 3.26 10.79 9.20
C GLU A 111 3.04 12.19 9.79
N THR A 112 3.86 12.58 10.77
CA THR A 112 3.75 13.88 11.45
C THR A 112 3.82 15.07 10.48
N HIS A 113 4.57 14.95 9.38
CA HIS A 113 4.82 16.06 8.45
C HIS A 113 4.01 15.99 7.15
N THR A 114 3.40 14.84 6.83
CA THR A 114 2.75 14.62 5.53
C THR A 114 1.37 13.96 5.63
N GLY A 115 1.04 13.37 6.77
CA GLY A 115 -0.14 12.51 6.96
C GLY A 115 -0.02 11.14 6.32
N ILE A 116 1.10 10.81 5.65
CA ILE A 116 1.32 9.48 5.10
C ILE A 116 1.53 8.51 6.25
N ARG A 117 0.68 7.49 6.36
CA ARG A 117 0.73 6.50 7.43
C ARG A 117 0.97 5.11 6.87
N LEU A 118 1.99 4.46 7.41
CA LEU A 118 2.35 3.08 7.14
C LEU A 118 1.86 2.24 8.32
N GLY A 119 1.27 1.09 8.03
CA GLY A 119 0.89 0.08 9.01
C GLY A 119 1.64 -1.23 8.77
N ILE A 120 1.68 -2.08 9.79
CA ILE A 120 2.25 -3.42 9.74
C ILE A 120 1.48 -4.36 10.67
N GLY A 121 1.60 -5.66 10.46
CA GLY A 121 0.96 -6.67 11.30
C GLY A 121 -0.54 -6.83 11.04
N ALA A 122 -1.17 -7.66 11.87
CA ALA A 122 -2.61 -7.92 11.78
C ALA A 122 -3.47 -6.68 12.05
N GLU A 123 -3.00 -5.75 12.89
CA GLU A 123 -3.70 -4.50 13.22
C GLU A 123 -3.90 -3.63 11.98
N ALA A 124 -2.87 -3.50 11.13
CA ALA A 124 -2.99 -2.76 9.88
C ALA A 124 -4.01 -3.38 8.91
N ILE A 125 -4.08 -4.72 8.86
CA ILE A 125 -5.07 -5.42 8.03
C ILE A 125 -6.48 -5.24 8.61
N LEU A 126 -6.64 -5.32 9.93
CA LEU A 126 -7.91 -5.09 10.61
C LEU A 126 -8.42 -3.67 10.33
N GLU A 127 -7.58 -2.66 10.49
CA GLU A 127 -7.95 -1.28 10.23
C GLU A 127 -8.39 -1.05 8.78
N LEU A 128 -7.68 -1.66 7.82
CA LEU A 128 -8.09 -1.60 6.41
C LEU A 128 -9.45 -2.25 6.18
N LEU A 129 -9.76 -3.36 6.87
CA LEU A 129 -11.04 -4.06 6.78
C LEU A 129 -12.18 -3.26 7.39
N GLU A 130 -11.95 -2.62 8.54
CA GLU A 130 -12.93 -1.74 9.20
C GLU A 130 -13.30 -0.53 8.33
N GLY A 131 -12.36 -0.05 7.52
CA GLY A 131 -12.59 1.04 6.57
C GLY A 131 -13.29 0.64 5.26
N VAL A 132 -13.63 -0.65 5.06
CA VAL A 132 -14.28 -1.10 3.82
C VAL A 132 -15.77 -0.79 3.84
N ASP A 133 -16.20 0.00 2.86
CA ASP A 133 -17.61 0.17 2.52
C ASP A 133 -18.00 -0.88 1.47
N LEU A 134 -18.74 -1.90 1.91
CA LEU A 134 -19.16 -3.03 1.06
C LEU A 134 -20.04 -2.58 -0.11
N GLN A 135 -20.91 -1.59 0.09
CA GLN A 135 -21.79 -1.11 -0.97
C GLN A 135 -21.00 -0.36 -2.03
N LYS A 136 -20.07 0.49 -1.60
CA LYS A 136 -19.19 1.21 -2.52
C LYS A 136 -18.29 0.26 -3.31
N GLU A 137 -17.70 -0.74 -2.67
CA GLU A 137 -16.88 -1.75 -3.35
C GLU A 137 -17.72 -2.57 -4.34
N TYR A 138 -18.96 -2.90 -3.98
CA TYR A 138 -19.91 -3.56 -4.87
C TYR A 138 -20.15 -2.76 -6.15
N ASP A 139 -20.43 -1.46 -6.02
CA ASP A 139 -20.69 -0.58 -7.17
C ASP A 139 -19.45 -0.46 -8.05
N LEU A 140 -18.27 -0.25 -7.45
CA LEU A 140 -16.99 -0.18 -8.17
C LEU A 140 -16.67 -1.46 -8.97
N ILE A 141 -16.92 -2.64 -8.39
CA ILE A 141 -16.66 -3.91 -9.07
C ILE A 141 -17.63 -4.11 -10.24
N ASN A 142 -18.90 -3.72 -10.09
CA ASN A 142 -19.84 -3.80 -11.21
C ASN A 142 -19.47 -2.83 -12.33
N GLU A 143 -19.02 -1.62 -12.01
CA GLU A 143 -18.48 -0.68 -13.00
C GLU A 143 -17.25 -1.25 -13.72
N GLU A 144 -16.32 -1.87 -12.97
CA GLU A 144 -15.14 -2.56 -13.52
C GLU A 144 -15.56 -3.69 -14.48
N LEU A 145 -16.49 -4.56 -14.07
CA LEU A 145 -17.01 -5.64 -14.90
C LEU A 145 -17.73 -5.14 -16.16
N ASN A 146 -18.49 -4.05 -16.05
CA ASN A 146 -19.16 -3.42 -17.18
C ASN A 146 -18.15 -2.82 -18.17
N SER A 147 -17.03 -2.27 -17.69
CA SER A 147 -15.97 -1.75 -18.57
C SER A 147 -15.37 -2.85 -19.45
N TYR A 148 -15.10 -4.03 -18.88
CA TYR A 148 -14.59 -5.19 -19.63
C TYR A 148 -15.57 -5.69 -20.69
N SER A 149 -16.88 -5.54 -20.47
CA SER A 149 -17.90 -5.94 -21.44
C SER A 149 -17.98 -5.02 -22.67
N LYS A 150 -17.64 -3.73 -22.50
CA LYS A 150 -17.65 -2.71 -23.57
C LYS A 150 -16.41 -2.82 -24.46
N ASP A 151 -15.29 -3.25 -23.88
CA ASP A 151 -14.09 -3.62 -24.61
C ASP A 151 -14.34 -4.98 -25.30
N LEU A 152 -14.80 -4.90 -26.55
CA LEU A 152 -15.19 -6.01 -27.43
C LEU A 152 -14.36 -7.30 -27.19
N LYS A 153 -15.05 -8.33 -26.66
CA LYS A 153 -14.63 -9.70 -26.29
C LYS A 153 -14.07 -9.88 -24.87
N ALA A 154 -14.90 -9.66 -23.85
CA ALA A 154 -14.68 -10.23 -22.52
C ALA A 154 -14.67 -11.77 -22.57
N ASN A 155 -13.49 -12.37 -22.70
CA ASN A 155 -13.33 -13.79 -22.45
C ASN A 155 -13.51 -14.01 -20.94
N LYS A 156 -14.50 -14.80 -20.52
CA LYS A 156 -14.68 -15.21 -19.11
C LYS A 156 -13.43 -15.89 -18.53
N GLU A 157 -12.51 -16.32 -19.40
CA GLU A 157 -11.24 -16.88 -18.98
C GLU A 157 -10.17 -15.86 -18.59
N ASP A 158 -10.34 -14.57 -18.90
CA ASP A 158 -9.42 -13.50 -18.53
C ASP A 158 -9.25 -13.48 -17.00
N GLN A 159 -8.00 -13.43 -16.56
CA GLN A 159 -7.63 -13.39 -15.16
C GLN A 159 -8.20 -12.17 -14.43
N LYS A 160 -8.34 -11.02 -15.12
CA LYS A 160 -8.92 -9.80 -14.55
C LYS A 160 -10.41 -9.97 -14.28
N VAL A 161 -11.15 -10.49 -15.26
CA VAL A 161 -12.59 -10.77 -15.13
C VAL A 161 -12.83 -11.81 -14.04
N LYS A 162 -12.04 -12.89 -14.00
CA LYS A 162 -12.11 -13.92 -12.93
C LYS A 162 -11.85 -13.33 -11.54
N ARG A 163 -10.86 -12.44 -11.41
CA ARG A 163 -10.57 -11.76 -10.13
C ARG A 163 -11.75 -10.88 -9.71
N ALA A 164 -12.26 -10.04 -10.60
CA ALA A 164 -13.39 -9.16 -10.31
C ALA A 164 -14.65 -9.95 -9.91
N LEU A 165 -14.96 -11.07 -10.59
CA LEU A 165 -16.08 -11.95 -10.22
C LEU A 165 -15.91 -12.56 -8.82
N ARG A 166 -14.71 -13.05 -8.48
CA ARG A 166 -14.42 -13.59 -7.13
C ARG A 166 -14.53 -12.54 -6.04
N ARG A 167 -14.11 -11.30 -6.32
CA ARG A 167 -14.29 -10.18 -5.39
C ARG A 167 -15.78 -9.89 -5.19
N LEU A 168 -16.56 -9.87 -6.27
CA LEU A 168 -18.01 -9.68 -6.22
C LEU A 168 -18.71 -10.76 -5.39
N GLU A 169 -18.35 -12.03 -5.58
CA GLU A 169 -18.86 -13.17 -4.80
C GLU A 169 -18.54 -13.05 -3.31
N THR A 170 -17.40 -12.46 -2.97
CA THR A 170 -16.97 -12.29 -1.57
C THR A 170 -17.73 -11.16 -0.87
N ILE A 171 -18.08 -10.09 -1.59
CA ILE A 171 -18.78 -8.92 -1.03
C ILE A 171 -20.29 -9.13 -0.93
N LYS A 172 -20.89 -9.94 -1.83
CA LYS A 172 -22.32 -10.25 -1.83
C LYS A 172 -22.79 -11.15 -0.67
N TRP A 173 -21.87 -11.69 0.13
CA TRP A 173 -22.12 -12.81 1.04
C TRP A 173 -22.92 -12.44 2.28
#